data_AF-A0A1F8SGE2-F1
#
_entry.id   AF-A0A1F8SGE2-F1
#
_cell.length_a   1.000
_cell.length_b   1.000
_cell.length_c   1.000
_cell.angle_alpha   90.00
_cell.angle_beta   90.00
_cell.angle_gamma   90.00
#
_symmetry.space_group_name_H-M   'P 1'
#
loop_
_entity.id
_entity.type
_entity.pdbx_description
1 polymer ?
#
loop_
_entity_poly.entity_id
_entity_poly.type
_entity_poly.pdbx_seq_one_letter_code
_entity_poly.pdbx_strand_id
1 'polypeptide(L)'
;MVVIGGTGFLGYCAVKEFIYREHGVTVIALPPLPEEGLFPKDVNVILANIDELDDSNIMDILKGHDAIVFAAGVDDRVIPKVPAYEFFYQANVRSCKRIISLARQSGIKRGVILSSYFLYFDRVWPDEKLSEYHPYIRSRKEQARQSMDAAMPDLQLMILELPYIFGSMPGRTPLWKPLIEYINSPYPLFYMKGGTNMIAVEHVGQAIAGAIETGRGGESYTIGDENLTWVEFIEKILNILGKKKKIIILPTFVVRLILRIIKLRHKLRGEEGGLDPVKFAAIQTRNTFFDPSPAVKELGYGRGNLEKAFKDTVKACLRVK
;
A
#
# COMPACT_ATOMS: atom_id res chain seq x y z
N MET A 1 7.47 13.36 14.91
CA MET A 1 6.57 12.85 13.84
C MET A 1 5.52 11.93 14.42
N VAL A 2 4.32 11.89 13.84
CA VAL A 2 3.26 10.95 14.22
C VAL A 2 2.89 10.02 13.06
N VAL A 3 2.86 8.71 13.31
CA VAL A 3 2.56 7.68 12.30
C VAL A 3 1.29 6.94 12.68
N ILE A 4 0.23 7.16 11.91
CA ILE A 4 -1.02 6.42 12.02
C ILE A 4 -0.88 5.09 11.29
N GLY A 5 -1.10 3.98 11.99
CA GLY A 5 -0.86 2.64 11.45
C GLY A 5 0.61 2.22 11.49
N GLY A 6 1.39 2.74 12.46
CA GLY A 6 2.82 2.45 12.58
C GLY A 6 3.16 0.97 12.83
N THR A 7 2.23 0.17 13.37
CA THR A 7 2.39 -1.30 13.50
C THR A 7 1.98 -2.06 12.23
N GLY A 8 1.56 -1.34 11.18
CA GLY A 8 1.33 -1.88 9.84
C GLY A 8 2.63 -2.11 9.08
N PHE A 9 2.60 -2.90 8.00
CA PHE A 9 3.78 -3.22 7.20
C PHE A 9 4.54 -1.97 6.71
N LEU A 10 3.82 -0.99 6.16
CA LEU A 10 4.42 0.24 5.63
C LEU A 10 4.74 1.25 6.73
N GLY A 11 3.84 1.37 7.72
CA GLY A 11 4.05 2.22 8.89
C GLY A 11 5.30 1.81 9.67
N TYR A 12 5.55 0.52 9.83
CA TYR A 12 6.74 -0.02 10.50
C TYR A 12 8.03 0.41 9.78
N CYS A 13 8.05 0.30 8.46
CA CYS A 13 9.20 0.73 7.67
C CYS A 13 9.39 2.25 7.71
N ALA A 14 8.31 3.03 7.76
CA ALA A 14 8.41 4.48 7.98
C ALA A 14 9.00 4.81 9.36
N VAL A 15 8.50 4.17 10.43
CA VAL A 15 9.01 4.38 11.80
C VAL A 15 10.50 4.02 11.88
N LYS A 16 10.92 2.90 11.29
CA LYS A 16 12.34 2.52 11.24
C LYS A 16 13.20 3.54 10.52
N GLU A 17 12.73 4.05 9.38
CA GLU A 17 13.45 5.05 8.62
C GLU A 17 13.56 6.37 9.41
N PHE A 18 12.48 6.79 10.08
CA PHE A 18 12.50 7.99 10.92
C PHE A 18 13.47 7.89 12.08
N ILE A 19 13.53 6.75 12.77
CA ILE A 19 14.52 6.49 13.82
C ILE A 19 15.94 6.53 13.26
N TYR A 20 16.17 5.92 12.09
CA TYR A 20 17.47 5.93 11.42
C TYR A 20 17.93 7.35 11.07
N ARG A 21 16.99 8.24 10.74
CA ARG A 21 17.23 9.67 10.48
C ARG A 21 17.12 10.55 11.73
N GLU A 22 17.15 9.95 12.92
CA GLU A 22 17.17 10.65 14.22
C GLU A 22 15.92 11.50 14.53
N HIS A 23 14.79 11.17 13.91
CA HIS A 23 13.51 11.82 14.21
C HIS A 23 12.80 11.15 15.39
N GLY A 24 12.18 11.95 16.26
CA GLY A 24 11.28 11.45 17.30
C GLY A 24 9.95 10.96 16.71
N VAL A 25 9.45 9.82 17.17
CA VAL A 25 8.26 9.16 16.58
C VAL A 25 7.23 8.79 17.64
N THR A 26 5.99 9.20 17.40
CA THR A 26 4.80 8.67 18.06
C THR A 26 4.03 7.80 17.06
N VAL A 27 3.62 6.61 17.49
CA VAL A 27 2.81 5.67 16.71
C VAL A 27 1.40 5.62 17.29
N ILE A 28 0.38 5.72 16.43
CA ILE A 28 -0.98 5.33 16.78
C ILE A 28 -1.31 4.03 16.06
N ALA A 29 -1.77 3.02 16.79
CA ALA A 29 -2.08 1.70 16.27
C ALA A 29 -3.32 1.10 16.95
N LEU A 30 -4.00 0.18 16.24
CA LEU A 30 -5.06 -0.62 16.86
C LEU A 30 -4.47 -1.61 17.87
N PRO A 31 -5.20 -1.96 18.95
CA PRO A 31 -4.83 -3.07 19.83
C PRO A 31 -4.87 -4.42 19.06
N PRO A 32 -4.14 -5.46 19.53
CA PRO A 32 -3.30 -5.50 20.74
C PRO A 32 -1.93 -4.81 20.56
N LEU A 33 -1.14 -4.78 21.65
CA LEU A 33 0.26 -4.34 21.58
C LEU A 33 1.02 -5.12 20.49
N PRO A 34 1.94 -4.46 19.76
CA PRO A 34 2.85 -5.17 18.88
C PRO A 34 3.72 -6.15 19.67
N GLU A 35 4.37 -7.08 18.95
CA GLU A 35 5.38 -7.96 19.55
C GLU A 35 6.42 -7.15 20.36
N GLU A 36 6.84 -7.69 21.50
CA GLU A 36 7.83 -7.05 22.36
C GLU A 36 9.11 -6.75 21.56
N GLY A 37 9.61 -5.52 21.68
CA GLY A 37 10.80 -5.09 20.94
C GLY A 37 10.57 -4.73 19.47
N LEU A 38 9.33 -4.64 18.99
CA LEU A 38 9.06 -4.17 17.61
C LEU A 38 9.68 -2.79 17.35
N PHE A 39 9.62 -1.91 18.35
CA PHE A 39 10.24 -0.58 18.35
C PHE A 39 11.13 -0.38 19.59
N PRO A 40 12.14 0.51 19.51
CA PRO A 40 12.86 0.98 20.69
C PRO A 40 11.91 1.60 21.73
N LYS A 41 12.34 1.60 23.01
CA LYS A 41 11.54 2.14 24.12
C LYS A 41 11.17 3.62 23.97
N ASP A 42 11.96 4.35 23.20
CA ASP A 42 11.82 5.79 23.03
C ASP A 42 10.74 6.15 21.98
N VAL A 43 10.20 5.15 21.28
CA VAL A 43 9.02 5.31 20.41
C VAL A 43 7.77 5.26 21.28
N ASN A 44 7.02 6.35 21.32
CA ASN A 44 5.75 6.40 22.03
C ASN A 44 4.67 5.66 21.23
N VAL A 45 4.17 4.54 21.73
CA VAL A 45 3.12 3.75 21.07
C VAL A 45 1.78 3.93 21.80
N ILE A 46 0.82 4.53 21.11
CA ILE A 46 -0.53 4.77 21.59
C ILE A 46 -1.46 3.76 20.93
N LEU A 47 -2.09 2.91 21.74
CA LEU A 47 -3.09 1.96 21.26
C LEU A 47 -4.48 2.60 21.28
N ALA A 48 -5.03 2.87 20.11
CA ALA A 48 -6.36 3.44 19.97
C ALA A 48 -6.95 3.18 18.58
N ASN A 49 -8.28 3.07 18.53
CA ASN A 49 -9.01 3.20 17.27
C ASN A 49 -9.27 4.68 16.99
N ILE A 50 -8.63 5.21 15.96
CA ILE A 50 -8.77 6.61 15.55
C ILE A 50 -10.21 6.99 15.20
N ASP A 51 -11.04 6.04 14.78
CA ASP A 51 -12.44 6.28 14.45
C ASP A 51 -13.36 6.33 15.68
N GLU A 52 -12.87 5.87 16.84
CA GLU A 52 -13.60 5.88 18.11
C GLU A 52 -13.15 7.00 19.05
N LEU A 53 -11.93 7.53 18.87
CA LEU A 53 -11.46 8.69 19.62
C LEU A 53 -12.21 9.95 19.20
N ASP A 54 -12.51 10.81 20.17
CA ASP A 54 -13.02 12.15 19.89
C ASP A 54 -11.94 13.06 19.26
N ASP A 55 -12.39 14.17 18.65
CA ASP A 55 -11.50 15.10 17.96
C ASP A 55 -10.46 15.72 18.93
N SER A 56 -10.85 16.01 20.18
CA SER A 56 -9.95 16.59 21.19
C SER A 56 -8.81 15.66 21.57
N ASN A 57 -9.09 14.38 21.81
CA ASN A 57 -8.07 13.38 22.16
C ASN A 57 -7.08 13.19 21.01
N ILE A 58 -7.57 13.19 19.76
CA ILE A 58 -6.68 13.14 18.60
C ILE A 58 -5.82 14.40 18.55
N MET A 59 -6.40 15.59 18.70
CA MET A 59 -5.64 16.84 18.67
C MET A 59 -4.56 16.91 19.76
N ASP A 60 -4.84 16.38 20.96
CA ASP A 60 -3.89 16.28 22.06
C ASP A 60 -2.70 15.38 21.70
N ILE A 61 -2.96 14.23 21.06
CA ILE A 61 -1.90 13.35 20.56
C ILE A 61 -1.08 14.03 19.46
N LEU A 62 -1.73 14.78 18.56
CA LEU A 62 -1.07 15.44 17.43
C LEU A 62 -0.26 16.67 17.86
N LYS A 63 -0.59 17.29 18.99
CA LYS A 63 0.07 18.50 19.49
C LYS A 63 1.58 18.29 19.68
N GLY A 64 2.36 19.30 19.26
CA GLY A 64 3.82 19.27 19.38
C GLY A 64 4.57 18.42 18.35
N HIS A 65 3.87 17.82 17.38
CA HIS A 65 4.49 17.11 16.26
C HIS A 65 4.62 18.03 15.03
N ASP A 66 5.70 17.86 14.26
CA ASP A 66 5.93 18.66 13.04
C ASP A 66 5.29 18.05 11.78
N ALA A 67 5.14 16.72 11.78
CA ALA A 67 4.77 15.93 10.61
C ALA A 67 3.90 14.72 10.94
N ILE A 68 3.01 14.36 10.01
CA ILE A 68 2.11 13.19 10.09
C ILE A 68 2.29 12.23 8.91
N VAL A 69 2.24 10.93 9.17
CA VAL A 69 2.09 9.89 8.14
C VAL A 69 0.80 9.13 8.38
N PHE A 70 -0.07 9.10 7.37
CA PHE A 70 -1.27 8.26 7.38
C PHE A 70 -1.00 6.96 6.60
N ALA A 71 -0.60 5.91 7.32
CA ALA A 71 -0.31 4.58 6.79
C ALA A 71 -1.43 3.56 7.09
N ALA A 72 -2.58 4.02 7.57
CA ALA A 72 -3.77 3.21 7.78
C ALA A 72 -4.66 3.13 6.54
N GLY A 73 -5.60 2.18 6.55
CA GLY A 73 -6.55 1.94 5.48
C GLY A 73 -6.63 0.47 5.10
N VAL A 74 -7.56 0.15 4.21
CA VAL A 74 -7.84 -1.21 3.73
C VAL A 74 -7.30 -1.41 2.32
N ASP A 75 -6.87 -2.64 2.05
CA ASP A 75 -6.33 -3.10 0.78
C ASP A 75 -7.43 -3.55 -0.19
N ASP A 76 -7.16 -3.51 -1.50
CA ASP A 76 -8.11 -3.85 -2.56
C ASP A 76 -8.63 -5.30 -2.51
N ARG A 77 -7.86 -6.19 -1.87
CA ARG A 77 -8.16 -7.62 -1.73
C ARG A 77 -9.20 -7.93 -0.64
N VAL A 78 -9.60 -6.95 0.16
CA VAL A 78 -10.72 -7.11 1.10
C VAL A 78 -12.03 -7.17 0.31
N ILE A 79 -12.89 -8.14 0.64
CA ILE A 79 -14.15 -8.39 -0.05
C ILE A 79 -15.31 -8.16 0.93
N PRO A 80 -15.80 -6.92 1.05
CA PRO A 80 -16.95 -6.59 1.89
C PRO A 80 -18.28 -7.07 1.29
N LYS A 81 -19.35 -6.93 2.08
CA LYS A 81 -20.73 -7.01 1.57
C LYS A 81 -21.03 -5.83 0.65
N VAL A 82 -21.91 -6.06 -0.31
CA VAL A 82 -22.41 -5.01 -1.23
C VAL A 82 -23.16 -3.93 -0.42
N PRO A 83 -22.97 -2.63 -0.71
CA PRO A 83 -22.02 -2.06 -1.68
C PRO A 83 -20.61 -1.91 -1.09
N ALA A 84 -19.60 -2.33 -1.83
CA ALA A 84 -18.21 -2.29 -1.37
C ALA A 84 -17.67 -0.87 -1.20
N TYR A 85 -18.20 0.08 -1.99
CA TYR A 85 -17.69 1.46 -1.98
C TYR A 85 -17.80 2.11 -0.60
N GLU A 86 -18.91 1.92 0.12
CA GLU A 86 -19.10 2.52 1.44
C GLU A 86 -18.05 2.01 2.42
N PHE A 87 -17.74 0.71 2.40
CA PHE A 87 -16.68 0.13 3.21
C PHE A 87 -15.31 0.77 2.92
N PHE A 88 -14.94 0.89 1.63
CA PHE A 88 -13.68 1.52 1.25
C PHE A 88 -13.67 3.03 1.54
N TYR A 89 -14.80 3.72 1.41
CA TYR A 89 -14.94 5.14 1.71
C TYR A 89 -14.72 5.43 3.19
N GLN A 90 -15.38 4.67 4.07
CA GLN A 90 -15.21 4.81 5.52
C GLN A 90 -13.74 4.61 5.90
N ALA A 91 -13.15 3.49 5.49
CA ALA A 91 -11.80 3.11 5.91
C ALA A 91 -10.66 3.92 5.27
N ASN A 92 -10.79 4.34 4.02
CA ASN A 92 -9.70 5.06 3.31
C ASN A 92 -9.94 6.57 3.24
N VAL A 93 -11.17 7.04 3.08
CA VAL A 93 -11.47 8.46 2.81
C VAL A 93 -11.82 9.19 4.09
N ARG A 94 -12.87 8.73 4.80
CA ARG A 94 -13.42 9.46 5.95
C ARG A 94 -12.40 9.60 7.07
N SER A 95 -11.81 8.49 7.51
CA SER A 95 -10.81 8.49 8.60
C SER A 95 -9.60 9.33 8.22
N CYS A 96 -9.09 9.18 6.99
CA CYS A 96 -7.94 9.93 6.51
C CYS A 96 -8.21 11.45 6.49
N LYS A 97 -9.31 11.87 5.87
CA LYS A 97 -9.70 13.29 5.81
C LYS A 97 -9.82 13.89 7.21
N ARG A 98 -10.49 13.18 8.13
CA ARG A 98 -10.67 13.64 9.51
C ARG A 98 -9.33 13.84 10.21
N ILE A 99 -8.46 12.84 10.18
CA ILE A 99 -7.16 12.92 10.84
C ILE A 99 -6.28 14.01 10.24
N ILE A 100 -6.28 14.17 8.92
CA ILE A 100 -5.50 15.22 8.25
C ILE A 100 -6.03 16.62 8.59
N SER A 101 -7.36 16.79 8.67
CA SER A 101 -7.99 18.03 9.13
C SER A 101 -7.57 18.38 10.57
N LEU A 102 -7.58 17.40 11.47
CA LEU A 102 -7.17 17.60 12.87
C LEU A 102 -5.66 17.87 12.98
N ALA A 103 -4.83 17.21 12.17
CA ALA A 103 -3.39 17.48 12.09
C ALA A 103 -3.12 18.93 11.71
N ARG A 104 -3.82 19.44 10.68
CA ARG A 104 -3.75 20.84 10.29
C ARG A 104 -4.14 21.78 11.43
N GLN A 105 -5.24 21.49 12.13
CA GLN A 105 -5.72 22.29 13.27
C GLN A 105 -4.76 22.26 14.47
N SER A 106 -4.06 21.14 14.69
CA SER A 106 -3.01 21.01 15.70
C SER A 106 -1.67 21.65 15.30
N GLY A 107 -1.58 22.27 14.12
CA GLY A 107 -0.40 23.02 13.67
C GLY A 107 0.67 22.19 12.96
N ILE A 108 0.40 20.91 12.65
CA ILE A 108 1.31 20.06 11.86
C ILE A 108 1.49 20.67 10.48
N LYS A 109 2.75 20.75 10.02
CA LYS A 109 3.12 21.47 8.79
C LYS A 109 3.29 20.58 7.58
N ARG A 110 3.58 19.29 7.78
CA ARG A 110 3.88 18.36 6.68
C ARG A 110 3.16 17.03 6.88
N GLY A 111 2.67 16.45 5.79
CA GLY A 111 1.96 15.17 5.87
C GLY A 111 2.14 14.29 4.66
N VAL A 112 2.12 12.98 4.88
CA VAL A 112 2.16 11.97 3.82
C VAL A 112 0.97 11.03 3.96
N ILE A 113 0.30 10.74 2.83
CA ILE A 113 -0.71 9.68 2.74
C ILE A 113 -0.20 8.59 1.82
N LEU A 114 -0.36 7.34 2.26
CA LEU A 114 -0.06 6.17 1.44
C LEU A 114 -1.29 5.79 0.63
N SER A 115 -1.19 5.99 -0.68
CA SER A 115 -2.20 5.66 -1.68
C SER A 115 -1.66 4.58 -2.63
N SER A 116 -2.33 4.38 -3.76
CA SER A 116 -2.05 3.33 -4.73
C SER A 116 -1.61 3.92 -6.06
N TYR A 117 -0.64 3.28 -6.70
CA TYR A 117 -0.25 3.54 -8.10
C TYR A 117 -1.39 3.38 -9.12
N PHE A 118 -2.54 2.82 -8.73
CA PHE A 118 -3.73 2.88 -9.56
C PHE A 118 -4.22 4.31 -9.83
N LEU A 119 -3.86 5.29 -9.00
CA LEU A 119 -4.13 6.70 -9.30
C LEU A 119 -3.32 7.22 -10.48
N TYR A 120 -2.05 6.82 -10.59
CA TYR A 120 -1.25 7.08 -11.79
C TYR A 120 -1.94 6.51 -13.03
N PHE A 121 -2.35 5.24 -12.98
CA PHE A 121 -3.00 4.60 -14.12
C PHE A 121 -4.41 5.13 -14.42
N ASP A 122 -5.17 5.60 -13.42
CA ASP A 122 -6.45 6.28 -13.63
C ASP A 122 -6.26 7.60 -14.39
N ARG A 123 -5.12 8.29 -14.17
CA ARG A 123 -4.76 9.51 -14.92
C ARG A 123 -4.25 9.22 -16.32
N VAL A 124 -3.35 8.25 -16.48
CA VAL A 124 -2.70 8.02 -17.79
C VAL A 124 -3.50 7.11 -18.73
N TRP A 125 -4.51 6.38 -18.22
CA TRP A 125 -5.43 5.55 -19.01
C TRP A 125 -6.90 5.97 -18.80
N PRO A 126 -7.29 7.18 -19.24
CA PRO A 126 -8.64 7.71 -19.00
C PRO A 126 -9.75 6.83 -19.58
N ASP A 127 -9.50 6.14 -20.70
CA ASP A 127 -10.47 5.26 -21.36
C ASP A 127 -10.82 4.01 -20.55
N GLU A 128 -9.95 3.60 -19.63
CA GLU A 128 -10.20 2.44 -18.76
C GLU A 128 -11.16 2.76 -17.61
N LYS A 129 -11.36 4.06 -17.31
CA LYS A 129 -12.31 4.56 -16.30
C LYS A 129 -12.18 3.84 -14.96
N LEU A 130 -10.94 3.72 -14.48
CA LEU A 130 -10.61 2.83 -13.37
C LEU A 130 -11.39 3.20 -12.10
N SER A 131 -11.44 4.48 -11.76
CA SER A 131 -12.20 5.00 -10.62
C SER A 131 -13.74 4.90 -10.79
N GLU A 132 -14.27 4.67 -11.99
CA GLU A 132 -15.71 4.41 -12.18
C GLU A 132 -16.06 2.94 -11.88
N TYR A 133 -15.16 2.00 -12.20
CA TYR A 133 -15.43 0.56 -12.09
C TYR A 133 -14.88 -0.12 -10.84
N HIS A 134 -13.91 0.48 -10.16
CA HIS A 134 -13.20 -0.13 -9.05
C HIS A 134 -13.43 0.66 -7.75
N PRO A 135 -14.29 0.19 -6.83
CA PRO A 135 -14.57 0.86 -5.56
C PRO A 135 -13.33 1.27 -4.78
N TYR A 136 -12.29 0.42 -4.78
CA TYR A 136 -11.02 0.73 -4.13
C TYR A 136 -10.31 1.92 -4.80
N ILE A 137 -10.17 1.91 -6.13
CA ILE A 137 -9.48 2.99 -6.87
C ILE A 137 -10.25 4.31 -6.69
N ARG A 138 -11.58 4.25 -6.74
CA ARG A 138 -12.44 5.39 -6.41
C ARG A 138 -12.15 5.94 -5.01
N SER A 139 -12.08 5.06 -4.01
CA SER A 139 -11.79 5.47 -2.64
C SER A 139 -10.41 6.12 -2.51
N ARG A 140 -9.39 5.64 -3.22
CA ARG A 140 -8.04 6.23 -3.20
C ARG A 140 -8.00 7.60 -3.88
N LYS A 141 -8.78 7.78 -4.94
CA LYS A 141 -8.92 9.07 -5.64
C LYS A 141 -9.62 10.10 -4.77
N GLU A 142 -10.69 9.70 -4.09
CA GLU A 142 -11.41 10.55 -3.15
C GLU A 142 -10.60 10.81 -1.86
N GLN A 143 -9.83 9.84 -1.37
CA GLN A 143 -8.89 10.02 -0.26
C GLN A 143 -7.88 11.12 -0.59
N ALA A 144 -7.20 11.02 -1.74
CA ALA A 144 -6.22 12.02 -2.16
C ALA A 144 -6.86 13.41 -2.27
N ARG A 145 -7.98 13.53 -2.97
CA ARG A 145 -8.68 14.82 -3.17
C ARG A 145 -9.15 15.42 -1.84
N GLN A 146 -9.94 14.68 -1.05
CA GLN A 146 -10.56 15.22 0.15
C GLN A 146 -9.56 15.52 1.25
N SER A 147 -8.49 14.73 1.37
CA SER A 147 -7.43 15.03 2.34
C SER A 147 -6.58 16.23 1.90
N MET A 148 -6.35 16.42 0.59
CA MET A 148 -5.70 17.63 0.08
C MET A 148 -6.51 18.88 0.41
N ASP A 149 -7.82 18.84 0.16
CA ASP A 149 -8.76 19.92 0.51
C ASP A 149 -8.77 20.22 2.02
N ALA A 150 -8.58 19.19 2.86
CA ALA A 150 -8.56 19.32 4.32
C ALA A 150 -7.22 19.80 4.90
N ALA A 151 -6.12 19.63 4.16
CA ALA A 151 -4.76 19.93 4.57
C ALA A 151 -4.28 21.32 4.13
N MET A 152 -4.50 21.64 2.86
CA MET A 152 -3.90 22.80 2.23
C MET A 152 -4.67 24.09 2.58
N PRO A 153 -3.98 25.25 2.66
CA PRO A 153 -2.55 25.47 2.42
C PRO A 153 -1.66 25.25 3.66
N ASP A 154 -2.24 25.08 4.85
CA ASP A 154 -1.51 25.16 6.12
C ASP A 154 -0.68 23.91 6.46
N LEU A 155 -1.04 22.76 5.91
CA LEU A 155 -0.33 21.49 6.01
C LEU A 155 0.04 21.03 4.59
N GLN A 156 1.35 21.02 4.30
CA GLN A 156 1.89 20.56 3.02
C GLN A 156 1.74 19.03 2.92
N LEU A 157 0.76 18.60 2.13
CA LEU A 157 0.39 17.19 2.01
C LEU A 157 0.94 16.58 0.72
N MET A 158 1.62 15.44 0.85
CA MET A 158 2.12 14.64 -0.26
C MET A 158 1.37 13.31 -0.32
N ILE A 159 1.06 12.87 -1.54
CA ILE A 159 0.44 11.55 -1.77
C ILE A 159 1.50 10.62 -2.37
N LEU A 160 1.72 9.47 -1.75
CA LEU A 160 2.58 8.43 -2.32
C LEU A 160 1.73 7.36 -2.99
N GLU A 161 1.92 7.16 -4.29
CA GLU A 161 1.19 6.19 -5.08
C GLU A 161 2.02 4.92 -5.20
N LEU A 162 1.71 3.94 -4.35
CA LEU A 162 2.58 2.80 -4.14
C LEU A 162 2.25 1.62 -5.08
N PRO A 163 3.28 0.88 -5.57
CA PRO A 163 3.10 -0.24 -6.49
C PRO A 163 3.10 -1.56 -5.70
N TYR A 164 3.58 -2.65 -6.29
CA TYR A 164 3.66 -3.94 -5.61
C TYR A 164 4.89 -3.97 -4.69
N ILE A 165 4.66 -4.07 -3.37
CA ILE A 165 5.72 -3.91 -2.37
C ILE A 165 6.11 -5.27 -1.78
N PHE A 166 7.40 -5.56 -1.73
CA PHE A 166 7.96 -6.81 -1.20
C PHE A 166 8.85 -6.57 0.01
N GLY A 167 8.92 -7.55 0.90
CA GLY A 167 9.68 -7.51 2.13
C GLY A 167 8.98 -8.26 3.25
N SER A 168 9.45 -8.06 4.47
CA SER A 168 8.86 -8.68 5.66
C SER A 168 8.92 -7.76 6.87
N MET A 169 8.09 -8.06 7.87
CA MET A 169 8.04 -7.39 9.16
C MET A 169 7.83 -8.46 10.24
N PRO A 170 8.43 -8.32 11.44
CA PRO A 170 8.14 -9.19 12.59
C PRO A 170 6.64 -9.27 12.90
N GLY A 171 6.16 -10.45 13.33
CA GLY A 171 4.76 -10.69 13.69
C GLY A 171 3.72 -10.58 12.57
N ARG A 172 4.11 -10.31 11.32
CA ARG A 172 3.17 -10.10 10.22
C ARG A 172 3.41 -11.03 9.04
N THR A 173 2.36 -11.74 8.65
CA THR A 173 2.38 -12.54 7.42
C THR A 173 2.40 -11.62 6.19
N PRO A 174 3.34 -11.80 5.25
CA PRO A 174 3.35 -11.01 4.03
C PRO A 174 2.11 -11.24 3.17
N LEU A 175 1.64 -10.18 2.53
CA LEU A 175 0.48 -10.19 1.62
C LEU A 175 0.60 -11.23 0.50
N TRP A 176 1.83 -11.52 0.07
CA TRP A 176 2.14 -12.42 -1.03
C TRP A 176 2.06 -13.91 -0.67
N LYS A 177 1.78 -14.28 0.60
CA LYS A 177 1.78 -15.69 1.05
C LYS A 177 0.97 -16.62 0.13
N PRO A 178 -0.28 -16.32 -0.26
CA PRO A 178 -1.04 -17.21 -1.15
C PRO A 178 -0.37 -17.44 -2.51
N LEU A 179 0.29 -16.41 -3.05
CA LEU A 179 1.00 -16.52 -4.32
C LEU A 179 2.32 -17.29 -4.16
N ILE A 180 3.06 -17.06 -3.08
CA ILE A 180 4.28 -17.82 -2.77
C ILE A 180 3.96 -19.30 -2.55
N GLU A 181 2.87 -19.62 -1.84
CA GLU A 181 2.39 -20.99 -1.64
C GLU A 181 2.01 -21.64 -2.97
N TYR A 182 1.30 -20.93 -3.84
CA TYR A 182 0.99 -21.42 -5.18
C TYR A 182 2.25 -21.70 -6.01
N ILE A 183 3.21 -20.77 -6.02
CA ILE A 183 4.50 -20.96 -6.69
C ILE A 183 5.28 -22.13 -6.08
N ASN A 184 5.17 -22.34 -4.77
CA ASN A 184 5.83 -23.43 -4.05
C ASN A 184 5.14 -24.80 -4.26
N SER A 185 3.85 -24.83 -4.57
CA SER A 185 3.02 -26.05 -4.73
C SER A 185 3.54 -27.01 -5.81
N PRO A 186 3.25 -28.31 -5.78
CA PRO A 186 3.73 -29.26 -6.81
C PRO A 186 3.05 -29.08 -8.19
N TYR A 187 2.03 -28.22 -8.30
CA TYR A 187 1.23 -28.07 -9.50
C TYR A 187 1.94 -27.24 -10.60
N PRO A 188 1.55 -27.41 -11.88
CA PRO A 188 1.95 -26.49 -12.93
C PRO A 188 1.55 -25.05 -12.61
N LEU A 189 2.42 -24.11 -12.98
CA LEU A 189 2.16 -22.69 -12.78
C LEU A 189 1.42 -22.15 -13.99
N PHE A 190 0.17 -21.76 -13.78
CA PHE A 190 -0.64 -21.04 -14.75
C PHE A 190 -0.70 -19.59 -14.32
N TYR A 191 -0.31 -18.70 -15.22
CA TYR A 191 -0.33 -17.27 -14.93
C TYR A 191 -0.72 -16.46 -16.16
N MET A 192 -1.03 -15.20 -15.97
CA MET A 192 -1.34 -14.29 -17.08
C MET A 192 -0.08 -13.65 -17.66
N LYS A 193 -0.19 -13.14 -18.89
CA LYS A 193 0.79 -12.18 -19.42
C LYS A 193 0.68 -10.85 -18.68
N GLY A 194 1.64 -9.97 -18.86
CA GLY A 194 1.66 -8.65 -18.24
C GLY A 194 2.80 -8.53 -17.23
N GLY A 195 2.74 -7.48 -16.43
CA GLY A 195 3.77 -7.14 -15.46
C GLY A 195 3.38 -5.89 -14.70
N THR A 196 4.14 -5.60 -13.65
CA THR A 196 3.95 -4.41 -12.81
C THR A 196 5.30 -3.87 -12.36
N ASN A 197 5.31 -2.65 -11.85
CA ASN A 197 6.42 -2.17 -11.05
C ASN A 197 6.40 -2.83 -9.66
N MET A 198 7.58 -3.21 -9.16
CA MET A 198 7.79 -3.85 -7.87
C MET A 198 8.91 -3.14 -7.11
N ILE A 199 8.76 -3.00 -5.80
CA ILE A 199 9.70 -2.26 -4.94
C ILE A 199 9.94 -2.99 -3.62
N ALA A 200 11.16 -2.86 -3.08
CA ALA A 200 11.48 -3.28 -1.72
C ALA A 200 10.85 -2.32 -0.70
N VAL A 201 10.25 -2.86 0.36
CA VAL A 201 9.58 -2.06 1.42
C VAL A 201 10.52 -1.07 2.12
N GLU A 202 11.82 -1.38 2.16
CA GLU A 202 12.86 -0.49 2.69
C GLU A 202 12.87 0.84 1.92
N HIS A 203 12.78 0.80 0.59
CA HIS A 203 12.72 2.00 -0.26
C HIS A 203 11.40 2.76 -0.13
N VAL A 204 10.31 2.07 0.26
CA VAL A 204 9.04 2.75 0.60
C VAL A 204 9.19 3.55 1.90
N GLY A 205 9.86 2.99 2.91
CA GLY A 205 10.20 3.74 4.15
C GLY A 205 11.01 5.00 3.85
N GLN A 206 12.05 4.88 3.02
CA GLN A 206 12.86 6.00 2.55
C GLN A 206 12.05 7.03 1.76
N ALA A 207 11.13 6.61 0.90
CA ALA A 207 10.26 7.51 0.14
C ALA A 207 9.31 8.31 1.05
N ILE A 208 8.80 7.67 2.11
CA ILE A 208 7.96 8.33 3.13
C ILE A 208 8.76 9.42 3.84
N ALA A 209 9.97 9.10 4.30
CA ALA A 209 10.83 10.07 4.96
C ALA A 209 11.25 11.21 4.02
N GLY A 210 11.66 10.87 2.80
CA GLY A 210 12.00 11.83 1.75
C GLY A 210 10.86 12.79 1.42
N ALA A 211 9.62 12.30 1.34
CA ALA A 211 8.45 13.15 1.15
C ALA A 211 8.26 14.13 2.30
N ILE A 212 8.36 13.65 3.55
CA ILE A 212 8.30 14.54 4.73
C ILE A 212 9.45 15.54 4.75
N GLU A 213 10.64 15.23 4.28
CA GLU A 213 11.79 16.15 4.37
C GLU A 213 11.86 17.13 3.20
N THR A 214 11.57 16.67 1.98
CA THR A 214 11.90 17.39 0.74
C THR A 214 10.76 17.47 -0.27
N GLY A 215 9.67 16.71 -0.08
CA GLY A 215 8.52 16.72 -0.99
C GLY A 215 7.84 18.09 -1.12
N ARG A 216 7.24 18.35 -2.27
CA ARG A 216 6.38 19.52 -2.51
C ARG A 216 4.95 19.19 -2.09
N GLY A 217 4.37 20.03 -1.23
CA GLY A 217 2.96 19.90 -0.86
C GLY A 217 2.06 20.09 -2.09
N GLY A 218 0.97 19.31 -2.15
CA GLY A 218 0.08 19.27 -3.31
C GLY A 218 0.43 18.17 -4.33
N GLU A 219 1.62 17.58 -4.26
CA GLU A 219 2.08 16.61 -5.26
C GLU A 219 1.65 15.16 -4.96
N SER A 220 1.53 14.40 -6.04
CA SER A 220 1.38 12.93 -6.00
C SER A 220 2.60 12.27 -6.63
N TYR A 221 3.32 11.46 -5.86
CA TYR A 221 4.53 10.78 -6.30
C TYR A 221 4.25 9.33 -6.64
N THR A 222 4.47 8.96 -7.90
CA THR A 222 4.40 7.56 -8.31
C THR A 222 5.68 6.84 -7.90
N ILE A 223 5.60 6.11 -6.78
CA ILE A 223 6.75 5.43 -6.18
C ILE A 223 6.96 4.10 -6.88
N GLY A 224 8.22 3.75 -7.16
CA GLY A 224 8.54 2.48 -7.79
C GLY A 224 10.04 2.22 -7.90
N ASP A 225 10.37 1.03 -8.41
CA ASP A 225 11.75 0.59 -8.59
C ASP A 225 11.94 -0.23 -9.87
N GLU A 226 11.65 -1.54 -9.87
CA GLU A 226 11.88 -2.42 -11.02
C GLU A 226 10.56 -2.77 -11.73
N ASN A 227 10.53 -2.64 -13.06
CA ASN A 227 9.44 -3.13 -13.89
C ASN A 227 9.70 -4.60 -14.24
N LEU A 228 8.86 -5.52 -13.75
CA LEU A 228 8.98 -6.96 -14.01
C LEU A 228 7.70 -7.50 -14.62
N THR A 229 7.85 -8.32 -15.66
CA THR A 229 6.77 -9.20 -16.10
C THR A 229 6.43 -10.21 -15.01
N TRP A 230 5.22 -10.73 -15.06
CA TRP A 230 4.82 -11.79 -14.13
C TRP A 230 5.71 -13.03 -14.23
N VAL A 231 6.20 -13.33 -15.45
CA VAL A 231 7.11 -14.45 -15.69
C VAL A 231 8.45 -14.22 -15.00
N GLU A 232 9.08 -13.07 -15.23
CA GLU A 232 10.36 -12.72 -14.59
C GLU A 232 10.26 -12.72 -13.06
N PHE A 233 9.16 -12.18 -12.52
CA PHE A 233 8.89 -12.21 -11.09
C PHE A 233 8.78 -13.65 -10.55
N ILE A 234 7.96 -14.50 -11.18
CA ILE A 234 7.77 -15.89 -10.73
C ILE A 234 9.08 -16.68 -10.85
N GLU A 235 9.89 -16.44 -11.90
CA GLU A 235 11.20 -17.07 -12.07
C GLU A 235 12.17 -16.68 -10.95
N LYS A 236 12.21 -15.41 -10.53
CA LYS A 236 13.00 -14.97 -9.37
C LYS A 236 12.57 -15.70 -8.09
N ILE A 237 11.27 -15.83 -7.84
CA ILE A 237 10.76 -16.59 -6.69
C ILE A 237 11.12 -18.08 -6.77
N LEU A 238 11.00 -18.69 -7.95
CA LEU A 238 11.38 -20.09 -8.17
C LEU A 238 12.87 -20.33 -7.88
N ASN A 239 13.74 -19.42 -8.32
CA ASN A 239 15.17 -19.48 -8.05
C ASN A 239 15.45 -19.41 -6.54
N ILE A 240 14.78 -18.52 -5.80
CA ILE A 240 14.88 -18.41 -4.34
C ILE A 240 14.43 -19.71 -3.65
N LEU A 241 13.37 -20.35 -4.16
CA LEU A 241 12.86 -21.62 -3.66
C LEU A 241 13.71 -22.84 -4.08
N GLY A 242 14.74 -22.65 -4.93
CA GLY A 242 15.53 -23.74 -5.50
C GLY A 242 14.73 -24.66 -6.43
N LYS A 243 13.69 -24.13 -7.11
CA LYS A 243 12.78 -24.89 -7.98
C LYS A 243 12.90 -24.45 -9.42
N LYS A 244 12.74 -25.40 -10.35
CA LYS A 244 12.56 -25.12 -11.78
C LYS A 244 11.18 -25.62 -12.20
N LYS A 245 10.32 -24.72 -12.69
CA LYS A 245 8.98 -25.05 -13.16
C LYS A 245 8.66 -24.29 -14.42
N LYS A 246 7.92 -24.93 -15.33
CA LYS A 246 7.38 -24.27 -16.50
C LYS A 246 6.22 -23.37 -16.09
N ILE A 247 6.28 -22.11 -16.50
CA ILE A 247 5.19 -21.14 -16.35
C ILE A 247 4.37 -21.18 -17.65
N ILE A 248 3.10 -21.55 -17.53
CA ILE A 248 2.14 -21.64 -18.63
C ILE A 248 1.33 -20.35 -18.65
N ILE A 249 1.52 -19.56 -19.70
CA ILE A 249 0.81 -18.29 -19.87
C ILE A 249 -0.61 -18.57 -20.40
N LEU A 250 -1.62 -18.19 -19.63
CA LEU A 250 -3.02 -18.28 -20.00
C LEU A 250 -3.38 -17.16 -21.00
N PRO A 251 -4.07 -17.48 -22.11
CA PRO A 251 -4.63 -16.46 -22.99
C PRO A 251 -5.59 -15.53 -22.22
N THR A 252 -5.60 -14.24 -22.57
CA THR A 252 -6.42 -13.22 -21.88
C THR A 252 -7.91 -13.59 -21.81
N PHE A 253 -8.48 -14.25 -22.83
CA PHE A 253 -9.88 -14.66 -22.80
C PHE A 253 -10.17 -15.73 -21.72
N VAL A 254 -9.21 -16.63 -21.45
CA VAL A 254 -9.31 -17.64 -20.39
C VAL A 254 -9.28 -16.95 -19.02
N VAL A 255 -8.36 -16.00 -18.84
CA VAL A 255 -8.26 -15.19 -17.61
C VAL A 255 -9.58 -14.44 -17.35
N ARG A 256 -10.16 -13.81 -18.38
CA ARG A 256 -11.47 -13.13 -18.28
C ARG A 256 -12.59 -14.09 -17.88
N LEU A 257 -12.59 -15.33 -18.41
CA LEU A 257 -13.60 -16.33 -18.05
C LEU A 257 -13.50 -16.73 -16.57
N ILE A 258 -12.29 -16.99 -16.08
CA ILE A 258 -12.03 -17.29 -14.66
C ILE A 258 -12.53 -16.13 -13.77
N LEU A 259 -12.21 -14.89 -14.13
CA LEU A 259 -12.63 -13.71 -13.37
C LEU A 259 -14.15 -13.47 -13.41
N ARG A 260 -14.83 -13.85 -14.49
CA ARG A 260 -16.32 -13.86 -14.53
C ARG A 260 -16.91 -14.85 -13.53
N ILE A 261 -16.32 -16.04 -13.39
CA ILE A 261 -16.76 -17.04 -12.41
C ILE A 261 -16.57 -16.50 -10.98
N ILE A 262 -15.43 -15.85 -10.71
CA ILE A 262 -15.17 -15.21 -9.42
C ILE A 262 -16.20 -14.12 -9.14
N LYS A 263 -16.47 -13.24 -10.11
CA LYS A 263 -17.50 -12.20 -10.00
C LYS A 263 -18.88 -12.77 -9.69
N LEU A 264 -19.27 -13.86 -10.37
CA LEU A 264 -20.54 -14.54 -10.10
C LEU A 264 -20.59 -15.11 -8.68
N ARG A 265 -19.49 -15.73 -8.21
CA ARG A 265 -19.41 -16.24 -6.83
C ARG A 265 -19.55 -15.14 -5.79
N HIS A 266 -18.90 -13.98 -5.98
CA HIS A 266 -19.07 -12.83 -5.08
C HIS A 266 -20.52 -12.35 -5.08
N LYS A 267 -21.13 -12.21 -6.27
CA LYS A 267 -22.54 -11.82 -6.39
C LYS A 267 -23.48 -12.77 -5.66
N LEU A 268 -23.27 -14.09 -5.79
CA LEU A 268 -24.07 -15.10 -5.09
C LEU A 268 -23.92 -15.06 -3.57
N ARG A 269 -22.82 -14.51 -3.05
CA ARG A 269 -22.55 -14.31 -1.61
C ARG A 269 -22.96 -12.93 -1.10
N GLY A 270 -23.53 -12.07 -1.95
CA GLY A 270 -23.82 -10.67 -1.61
C GLY A 270 -22.56 -9.85 -1.35
N GLU A 271 -21.46 -10.20 -2.01
CA GLU A 271 -20.13 -9.62 -1.84
C GLU A 271 -19.71 -8.84 -3.08
N GLU A 272 -18.89 -7.80 -2.89
CA GLU A 272 -18.27 -7.02 -3.94
C GLU A 272 -16.84 -6.68 -3.54
N GLY A 273 -15.87 -6.94 -4.43
CA GLY A 273 -14.47 -6.67 -4.16
C GLY A 273 -14.09 -5.21 -4.44
N GLY A 274 -12.93 -4.77 -3.94
CA GLY A 274 -12.40 -3.44 -4.24
C GLY A 274 -12.09 -3.22 -5.72
N LEU A 275 -11.78 -4.30 -6.45
CA LEU A 275 -11.57 -4.29 -7.90
C LEU A 275 -12.61 -5.17 -8.58
N ASP A 276 -13.36 -4.64 -9.56
CA ASP A 276 -14.20 -5.46 -10.41
C ASP A 276 -13.37 -6.53 -11.13
N PRO A 277 -13.64 -7.84 -10.93
CA PRO A 277 -12.78 -8.90 -11.47
C PRO A 277 -12.66 -8.86 -13.00
N VAL A 278 -13.74 -8.55 -13.72
CA VAL A 278 -13.76 -8.65 -15.19
C VAL A 278 -13.06 -7.45 -15.83
N LYS A 279 -13.28 -6.25 -15.30
CA LYS A 279 -12.58 -5.02 -15.71
C LYS A 279 -11.11 -5.09 -15.35
N PHE A 280 -10.78 -5.64 -14.18
CA PHE A 280 -9.40 -5.77 -13.71
C PHE A 280 -8.55 -6.72 -14.58
N ALA A 281 -9.19 -7.64 -15.30
CA ALA A 281 -8.50 -8.52 -16.25
C ALA A 281 -7.71 -7.73 -17.32
N ALA A 282 -8.23 -6.58 -17.78
CA ALA A 282 -7.56 -5.75 -18.77
C ALA A 282 -6.28 -5.13 -18.20
N ILE A 283 -6.31 -4.72 -16.92
CA ILE A 283 -5.15 -4.16 -16.22
C ILE A 283 -4.11 -5.24 -15.97
N GLN A 284 -4.49 -6.36 -15.35
CA GLN A 284 -3.53 -7.42 -14.99
C GLN A 284 -2.89 -8.13 -16.18
N THR A 285 -3.52 -8.08 -17.36
CA THR A 285 -2.97 -8.66 -18.59
C THR A 285 -2.15 -7.69 -19.43
N ARG A 286 -1.86 -6.49 -18.90
CA ARG A 286 -0.97 -5.48 -19.47
C ARG A 286 0.26 -5.31 -18.59
N ASN A 287 1.25 -4.59 -19.11
CA ASN A 287 2.39 -4.13 -18.32
C ASN A 287 2.01 -2.80 -17.68
N THR A 288 1.71 -2.79 -16.38
CA THR A 288 1.57 -1.58 -15.55
C THR A 288 2.96 -1.07 -15.16
N PHE A 289 3.75 -0.76 -16.19
CA PHE A 289 5.10 -0.22 -16.06
C PHE A 289 5.07 1.31 -16.10
N PHE A 290 5.98 1.93 -15.36
CA PHE A 290 6.22 3.37 -15.38
C PHE A 290 7.67 3.66 -15.02
N ASP A 291 8.10 4.91 -15.23
CA ASP A 291 9.42 5.38 -14.82
C ASP A 291 9.34 6.07 -13.44
N PRO A 292 9.94 5.50 -12.38
CA PRO A 292 9.93 6.11 -11.05
C PRO A 292 11.00 7.21 -10.87
N SER A 293 11.87 7.44 -11.86
CA SER A 293 13.02 8.34 -11.74
C SER A 293 12.69 9.75 -11.23
N PRO A 294 11.57 10.39 -11.61
CA PRO A 294 11.20 11.70 -11.06
C PRO A 294 10.99 11.66 -9.53
N ALA A 295 10.30 10.64 -9.02
CA ALA A 295 10.06 10.49 -7.58
C ALA A 295 11.35 10.16 -6.83
N VAL A 296 12.21 9.32 -7.42
CA VAL A 296 13.54 8.99 -6.86
C VAL A 296 14.39 10.25 -6.71
N LYS A 297 14.46 11.07 -7.77
CA LYS A 297 15.28 12.28 -7.78
C LYS A 297 14.82 13.28 -6.72
N GLU A 298 13.52 13.41 -6.53
CA GLU A 298 12.96 14.41 -5.63
C GLU A 298 12.94 13.96 -4.17
N LEU A 299 12.59 12.70 -3.92
CA LEU A 299 12.43 12.17 -2.56
C LEU A 299 13.68 11.46 -2.03
N GLY A 300 14.67 11.20 -2.89
CA GLY A 300 15.97 10.65 -2.47
C GLY A 300 15.91 9.21 -1.93
N TYR A 301 14.91 8.42 -2.32
CA TYR A 301 14.84 7.01 -1.91
C TYR A 301 15.69 6.11 -2.84
N GLY A 302 16.21 5.01 -2.28
CA GLY A 302 17.09 4.09 -2.97
C GLY A 302 16.41 3.25 -4.06
N ARG A 303 17.22 2.51 -4.82
CA ARG A 303 16.77 1.56 -5.85
C ARG A 303 17.52 0.24 -5.74
N GLY A 304 16.92 -0.84 -6.22
CA GLY A 304 17.44 -2.20 -6.13
C GLY A 304 16.96 -2.94 -4.87
N ASN A 305 17.77 -3.90 -4.38
CA ASN A 305 17.43 -4.77 -3.24
C ASN A 305 16.14 -5.60 -3.38
N LEU A 306 15.44 -5.56 -4.52
CA LEU A 306 14.22 -6.32 -4.72
C LEU A 306 14.45 -7.83 -4.58
N GLU A 307 15.60 -8.34 -5.02
CA GLU A 307 16.02 -9.73 -4.80
C GLU A 307 16.10 -10.09 -3.31
N LYS A 308 16.67 -9.21 -2.47
CA LYS A 308 16.68 -9.38 -1.02
C LYS A 308 15.26 -9.34 -0.45
N ALA A 309 14.46 -8.38 -0.89
CA ALA A 309 13.07 -8.24 -0.46
C ALA A 309 12.21 -9.46 -0.83
N PHE A 310 12.43 -10.07 -1.99
CA PHE A 310 11.82 -11.34 -2.37
C PHE A 310 12.26 -12.48 -1.45
N LYS A 311 13.56 -12.60 -1.14
CA LYS A 311 14.06 -13.61 -0.19
C LYS A 311 13.43 -13.46 1.19
N ASP A 312 13.36 -12.23 1.69
CA ASP A 312 12.75 -11.91 2.98
C ASP A 312 11.24 -12.24 2.97
N THR A 313 10.54 -11.89 1.88
CA THR A 313 9.12 -12.24 1.67
C THR A 313 8.92 -13.76 1.70
N VAL A 314 9.65 -14.50 0.88
CA VAL A 314 9.55 -15.97 0.77
C VAL A 314 9.81 -16.62 2.13
N LYS A 315 10.89 -16.22 2.80
CA LYS A 315 11.26 -16.73 4.12
C LYS A 315 10.16 -16.49 5.14
N ALA A 316 9.58 -15.29 5.18
CA ALA A 316 8.48 -14.97 6.08
C ALA A 316 7.19 -15.75 5.75
N CYS A 317 6.85 -15.93 4.47
CA CYS A 317 5.69 -16.73 4.06
C CYS A 317 5.80 -18.21 4.48
N LEU A 318 7.01 -18.79 4.42
CA LEU A 318 7.24 -20.21 4.72
C LEU A 318 7.39 -20.52 6.22
N ARG A 319 7.66 -19.51 7.07
CA ARG A 319 7.79 -19.66 8.52
C ARG A 319 6.46 -19.82 9.25
N VAL A 320 5.38 -19.33 8.65
CA VAL A 320 4.04 -19.35 9.25
C VAL A 320 3.37 -20.68 8.91
N LYS A 321 3.59 -21.70 9.75
CA LYS A 321 2.86 -22.97 9.75
C LYS A 321 1.75 -22.95 10.77
#